data_AF-A0A1B9SN08-F1
#
_entry.id   AF-A0A1B9SN08-F1
#
_cell.length_a   1.000
_cell.length_b   1.000
_cell.length_c   1.000
_cell.angle_alpha   90.00
_cell.angle_beta   90.00
_cell.angle_gamma   90.00
#
_symmetry.space_group_name_H-M   'P 1'
#
loop_
_entity.id
_entity.type
_entity.pdbx_description
1 polymer ?
#
loop_
_entity_poly.entity_id
_entity_poly.type
_entity_poly.pdbx_seq_one_letter_code
_entity_poly.pdbx_strand_id
1 'polypeptide(L)'
;MLSVATLKTTPITVEWLTSRTFTFRAEPTGVTISEKFTFHRNGFIVGCSHPNESFWDTDGQHVRILDQNGMATCELELKPLGNDQIQLAGFFRSPRADYELTEITHILEENGSDYHAQIQSFDLFDTLVARRHPDPLEVFRAVEARSGVAGFAARRHTVEMGIFGRRTYGLQDIYDLLVEEAFLTARQAKVLQTMELEEEWNTLFPIGEIVARVNPDDIIISDMYLPRPFVERVLREKCGLDNKLYLSNYGKHQRLIWPSIIETYKLRTHFGDNLHADVVGASTFGIQPTFVSISKWDRTEEILHATGLSAYAHAIRETRLKTFHRNPKILNALKAQVSINIPLMILGAFWVKLCADHFSADKILTASRDCNLWDRLLSSKHFARCGMPTTEYIQISRALCYEASEEYEAYFRTRLGGRNLLVDVVGTGKSLAHFVENLNLQDRVRPCILVADPYAVPEGAVIEALLQKNFPHYRIFLEGLNASLDGSAVTAIPESNGTRILTQPNEFDAFMRSIIVELRSTFEQFLPRLDSFAPPKELPSLAALQAAADEIIEMIPAQGMKLATLYYQQGNNLARGNVNNVVVA
;
A
#
# COMPACT_ATOMS: atom_id res chain seq x y z
N MET A 1 -19.61 36.96 12.89
CA MET A 1 -20.70 36.11 13.44
C MET A 1 -21.82 36.08 12.42
N LEU A 2 -22.21 34.89 11.95
CA LEU A 2 -23.33 34.72 11.02
C LEU A 2 -24.61 34.54 11.84
N SER A 3 -25.73 35.12 11.42
CA SER A 3 -27.02 34.95 12.14
C SER A 3 -27.49 33.49 12.05
N VAL A 4 -28.29 33.03 13.03
CA VAL A 4 -28.89 31.68 13.09
C VAL A 4 -29.62 31.28 11.79
N ALA A 5 -30.20 32.24 11.06
CA ALA A 5 -30.86 32.00 9.78
C ALA A 5 -29.88 31.78 8.60
N THR A 6 -28.66 32.32 8.69
CA THR A 6 -27.58 32.14 7.70
C THR A 6 -26.81 30.83 7.91
N LEU A 7 -26.84 30.27 9.13
CA LEU A 7 -26.08 29.07 9.52
C LEU A 7 -26.66 27.77 8.93
N LYS A 8 -27.97 27.69 8.63
CA LYS A 8 -28.58 26.50 8.00
C LYS A 8 -28.25 26.34 6.52
N THR A 9 -27.71 27.36 5.87
CA THR A 9 -27.40 27.37 4.42
C THR A 9 -25.92 27.58 4.13
N THR A 10 -25.09 27.79 5.15
CA THR A 10 -23.64 27.94 4.97
C THR A 10 -23.00 26.56 4.91
N PRO A 11 -22.24 26.23 3.84
CA PRO A 11 -21.59 24.94 3.72
C PRO A 11 -20.54 24.75 4.83
N ILE A 12 -20.47 23.55 5.40
CA ILE A 12 -19.43 23.15 6.34
C ILE A 12 -18.13 22.96 5.55
N THR A 13 -17.17 23.87 5.70
CA THR A 13 -15.90 23.81 4.96
C THR A 13 -14.80 23.11 5.75
N VAL A 14 -13.80 22.59 5.03
CA VAL A 14 -12.60 21.99 5.63
C VAL A 14 -11.85 23.03 6.47
N GLU A 15 -11.74 24.27 5.99
CA GLU A 15 -11.11 25.37 6.72
C GLU A 15 -11.83 25.64 8.03
N TRP A 16 -13.17 25.60 8.03
CA TRP A 16 -13.96 25.80 9.23
C TRP A 16 -13.75 24.66 10.25
N LEU A 17 -13.74 23.41 9.80
CA LEU A 17 -13.53 22.26 10.69
C LEU A 17 -12.11 22.22 11.28
N THR A 18 -11.11 22.52 10.46
CA THR A 18 -9.69 22.40 10.86
C THR A 18 -9.18 23.57 11.69
N SER A 19 -9.91 24.69 11.76
CA SER A 19 -9.56 25.86 12.56
C SER A 19 -10.17 25.88 13.97
N ARG A 20 -10.63 24.74 14.48
CA ARG A 20 -11.42 24.66 15.72
C ARG A 20 -11.04 23.45 16.56
N THR A 21 -11.26 23.57 17.87
CA THR A 21 -11.21 22.46 18.82
C THR A 21 -12.61 22.15 19.31
N PHE A 22 -12.93 20.87 19.38
CA PHE A 22 -14.22 20.38 19.80
C PHE A 22 -14.10 19.53 21.08
N THR A 23 -15.11 19.64 21.93
CA THR A 23 -15.42 18.63 22.94
C THR A 23 -16.33 17.59 22.31
N PHE A 24 -15.87 16.34 22.27
CA PHE A 24 -16.59 15.20 21.75
C PHE A 24 -17.29 14.43 22.88
N ARG A 25 -18.63 14.34 22.81
CA ARG A 25 -19.49 13.67 23.78
C ARG A 25 -20.38 12.60 23.13
N ALA A 26 -20.82 11.64 23.95
CA ALA A 26 -21.83 10.66 23.60
C ALA A 26 -23.05 10.76 24.54
N GLU A 27 -24.22 11.05 23.98
CA GLU A 27 -25.50 11.13 24.70
C GLU A 27 -26.38 9.89 24.41
N PRO A 28 -27.25 9.43 25.33
CA PRO A 28 -27.56 10.01 26.65
C PRO A 28 -26.56 9.60 27.76
N THR A 29 -25.47 8.91 27.40
CA THR A 29 -24.50 8.43 28.41
C THR A 29 -23.77 9.55 29.15
N GLY A 30 -23.76 10.78 28.59
CA GLY A 30 -23.03 11.93 29.12
C GLY A 30 -21.50 11.79 29.07
N VAL A 31 -20.98 10.73 28.44
CA VAL A 31 -19.53 10.44 28.41
C VAL A 31 -18.84 11.46 27.52
N THR A 32 -17.80 12.10 28.05
CA THR A 32 -16.87 12.91 27.25
C THR A 32 -15.78 12.01 26.70
N ILE A 33 -15.77 11.83 25.38
CA ILE A 33 -14.79 11.00 24.66
C ILE A 33 -13.46 11.76 24.52
N SER A 34 -13.51 13.06 24.24
CA SER A 34 -12.32 13.91 24.14
C SER A 34 -12.66 15.38 24.34
N GLU A 35 -11.81 16.14 25.01
CA GLU A 35 -11.89 17.61 25.08
C GLU A 35 -10.98 18.30 24.05
N LYS A 36 -10.23 17.51 23.28
CA LYS A 36 -9.15 17.95 22.39
C LYS A 36 -9.39 17.51 20.94
N PHE A 37 -10.63 17.22 20.57
CA PHE A 37 -10.96 16.69 19.25
C PHE A 37 -10.73 17.74 18.17
N THR A 38 -9.98 17.39 17.13
CA THR A 38 -9.68 18.27 16.00
C THR A 38 -9.64 17.49 14.69
N PHE A 39 -10.00 18.17 13.60
CA PHE A 39 -9.97 17.63 12.25
C PHE A 39 -8.65 17.98 11.56
N HIS A 40 -7.98 16.98 10.99
CA HIS A 40 -6.80 17.19 10.15
C HIS A 40 -7.20 17.31 8.67
N ARG A 41 -6.60 18.25 7.93
CA ARG A 41 -6.95 18.55 6.51
C ARG A 41 -6.87 17.35 5.56
N ASN A 42 -6.00 16.39 5.87
CA ASN A 42 -5.83 15.15 5.09
C ASN A 42 -6.75 14.00 5.54
N GLY A 43 -7.84 14.31 6.25
CA GLY A 43 -8.88 13.35 6.61
C GLY A 43 -8.61 12.55 7.88
N PHE A 44 -7.56 12.86 8.65
CA PHE A 44 -7.30 12.22 9.94
C PHE A 44 -8.05 12.90 11.08
N ILE A 45 -8.39 12.14 12.11
CA ILE A 45 -8.88 12.64 13.39
C ILE A 45 -7.71 12.77 14.38
N VAL A 46 -7.67 13.85 15.15
CA VAL A 46 -6.64 14.13 16.15
C VAL A 46 -7.29 14.45 17.50
N GLY A 47 -6.67 14.01 18.59
CA GLY A 47 -7.16 14.20 19.96
C GLY A 47 -8.18 13.15 20.42
N CYS A 48 -8.50 12.16 19.59
CA CYS A 48 -9.20 10.94 19.96
C CYS A 48 -8.49 9.75 19.29
N SER A 49 -8.47 8.59 19.96
CA SER A 49 -7.83 7.38 19.43
C SER A 49 -8.75 6.19 19.64
N HIS A 50 -9.60 5.92 18.65
CA HIS A 50 -10.48 4.77 18.67
C HIS A 50 -10.77 4.28 17.23
N PRO A 51 -10.85 2.96 16.97
CA PRO A 51 -11.01 2.43 15.61
C PRO A 51 -12.28 2.89 14.88
N ASN A 52 -13.32 3.30 15.62
CA ASN A 52 -14.58 3.79 15.06
C ASN A 52 -14.49 5.26 14.59
N GLU A 53 -13.45 5.99 14.99
CA GLU A 53 -13.24 7.42 14.74
C GLU A 53 -11.82 7.66 14.22
N SER A 54 -11.51 7.07 13.06
CA SER A 54 -10.17 7.10 12.47
C SER A 54 -10.00 8.19 11.42
N PHE A 55 -11.03 8.41 10.61
CA PHE A 55 -11.00 9.35 9.49
C PHE A 55 -12.26 10.22 9.46
N TRP A 56 -12.24 11.24 8.61
CA TRP A 56 -13.41 12.07 8.37
C TRP A 56 -13.44 12.60 6.93
N ASP A 57 -14.63 12.96 6.47
CA ASP A 57 -14.85 13.75 5.26
C ASP A 57 -16.11 14.63 5.38
N THR A 58 -16.38 15.45 4.37
CA THR A 58 -17.58 16.28 4.29
C THR A 58 -18.05 16.46 2.85
N ASP A 59 -19.37 16.54 2.65
CA ASP A 59 -20.02 16.91 1.38
C ASP A 59 -20.45 18.39 1.36
N GLY A 60 -20.11 19.15 2.40
CA GLY A 60 -20.51 20.55 2.62
C GLY A 60 -21.82 20.70 3.38
N GLN A 61 -22.63 19.65 3.55
CA GLN A 61 -23.84 19.66 4.37
C GLN A 61 -23.65 18.84 5.65
N HIS A 62 -22.97 17.70 5.54
CA HIS A 62 -22.70 16.77 6.61
C HIS A 62 -21.20 16.60 6.83
N VAL A 63 -20.83 16.28 8.07
CA VAL A 63 -19.48 15.79 8.41
C VAL A 63 -19.61 14.32 8.77
N ARG A 64 -18.92 13.45 8.04
CA ARG A 64 -18.94 12.02 8.35
C ARG A 64 -17.70 11.66 9.13
N ILE A 65 -17.91 11.01 10.27
CA ILE A 65 -16.86 10.32 11.03
C ILE A 65 -16.80 8.89 10.50
N LEU A 66 -15.60 8.45 10.14
CA LEU A 66 -15.37 7.17 9.48
C LEU A 66 -14.47 6.30 10.36
N ASP A 67 -14.77 5.00 10.38
CA ASP A 67 -13.90 4.00 11.01
C ASP A 67 -12.71 3.62 10.12
N GLN A 68 -11.88 2.70 10.61
CA GLN A 68 -10.75 2.12 9.87
C GLN A 68 -11.13 1.39 8.56
N ASN A 69 -12.39 0.99 8.39
CA ASN A 69 -12.89 0.37 7.17
C ASN A 69 -13.36 1.42 6.15
N GLY A 70 -13.40 2.70 6.55
CA GLY A 70 -13.93 3.80 5.75
C GLY A 70 -15.45 3.86 5.75
N MET A 71 -16.10 3.22 6.70
CA MET A 71 -17.55 3.24 6.87
C MET A 71 -17.94 4.34 7.85
N ALA A 72 -19.03 5.04 7.55
CA ALA A 72 -19.52 6.12 8.40
C ALA A 72 -20.09 5.54 9.70
N THR A 73 -19.46 5.90 10.82
CA THR A 73 -19.94 5.61 12.18
C THR A 73 -20.80 6.73 12.72
N CYS A 74 -20.69 7.93 12.15
CA CYS A 74 -21.59 9.02 12.44
C CYS A 74 -21.67 9.98 11.25
N GLU A 75 -22.86 10.49 10.99
CA GLU A 75 -23.09 11.59 10.06
C GLU A 75 -23.63 12.77 10.87
N LEU A 76 -22.80 13.81 10.97
CA LEU A 76 -23.03 14.94 11.83
C LEU A 76 -23.56 16.12 11.03
N GLU A 77 -24.60 16.75 11.56
CA GLU A 77 -25.19 17.97 11.02
C GLU A 77 -24.93 19.15 11.96
N LEU A 78 -24.85 20.34 11.39
CA LEU A 78 -24.78 21.57 12.15
C LEU A 78 -26.13 21.88 12.84
N LYS A 79 -26.12 21.94 14.18
CA LYS A 79 -27.29 22.26 15.00
C LYS A 79 -27.05 23.52 15.85
N PRO A 80 -28.03 24.44 15.93
CA PRO A 80 -27.94 25.59 16.81
C PRO A 80 -28.19 25.17 18.27
N LEU A 81 -27.36 25.66 19.20
CA LEU A 81 -27.48 25.41 20.64
C LEU A 81 -28.18 26.57 21.39
N GLY A 82 -28.44 27.70 20.71
CA GLY A 82 -28.85 28.97 21.33
C GLY A 82 -27.65 29.89 21.56
N ASN A 83 -27.88 31.20 21.81
CA ASN A 83 -26.83 32.21 22.01
C ASN A 83 -25.73 32.25 20.93
N ASP A 84 -26.09 32.10 19.65
CA ASP A 84 -25.17 32.01 18.50
C ASP A 84 -24.12 30.88 18.57
N GLN A 85 -24.28 29.92 19.49
CA GLN A 85 -23.44 28.72 19.56
C GLN A 85 -23.96 27.63 18.61
N ILE A 86 -23.02 26.90 18.01
CA ILE A 86 -23.26 25.82 17.06
C ILE A 86 -22.56 24.56 17.55
N GLN A 87 -23.18 23.42 17.26
CA GLN A 87 -22.60 22.11 17.48
C GLN A 87 -22.77 21.24 16.24
N LEU A 88 -21.96 20.20 16.11
CA LEU A 88 -22.21 19.12 15.18
C LEU A 88 -22.80 17.95 15.95
N ALA A 89 -23.92 17.40 15.47
CA ALA A 89 -24.54 16.27 16.16
C ALA A 89 -25.19 15.29 15.19
N GLY A 90 -25.09 14.01 15.51
CA GLY A 90 -25.57 12.91 14.68
C GLY A 90 -25.66 11.61 15.46
N PHE A 91 -26.49 10.68 14.99
CA PHE A 91 -26.60 9.37 15.61
C PHE A 91 -25.39 8.50 15.30
N PHE A 92 -24.93 7.75 16.30
CA PHE A 92 -23.87 6.76 16.14
C PHE A 92 -24.42 5.49 15.50
N ARG A 93 -23.66 4.95 14.56
CA ARG A 93 -23.89 3.66 13.89
C ARG A 93 -22.86 2.67 14.40
N SER A 94 -23.32 1.56 14.96
CA SER A 94 -22.43 0.60 15.62
C SER A 94 -21.77 -0.36 14.64
N PRO A 95 -20.44 -0.35 14.46
CA PRO A 95 -19.76 -1.33 13.60
C PRO A 95 -19.94 -2.78 14.09
N ARG A 96 -20.29 -2.98 15.37
CA ARG A 96 -20.55 -4.31 15.96
C ARG A 96 -21.95 -4.85 15.64
N ALA A 97 -22.86 -3.99 15.19
CA ALA A 97 -24.22 -4.33 14.82
C ALA A 97 -24.48 -3.93 13.36
N ASP A 98 -23.55 -4.26 12.46
CA ASP A 98 -23.64 -4.00 11.02
C ASP A 98 -24.01 -2.55 10.66
N TYR A 99 -23.46 -1.59 11.41
CA TYR A 99 -23.70 -0.15 11.25
C TYR A 99 -25.18 0.26 11.42
N GLU A 100 -25.96 -0.54 12.15
CA GLU A 100 -27.28 -0.16 12.63
C GLU A 100 -27.21 1.12 13.46
N LEU A 101 -28.23 1.97 13.26
CA LEU A 101 -28.39 3.21 13.99
C LEU A 101 -28.66 2.91 15.47
N THR A 102 -27.97 3.59 16.36
CA THR A 102 -28.16 3.45 17.80
C THR A 102 -28.90 4.66 18.38
N GLU A 103 -29.38 4.53 19.62
CA GLU A 103 -29.92 5.66 20.38
C GLU A 103 -28.81 6.64 20.82
N ILE A 104 -27.54 6.28 20.65
CA ILE A 104 -26.41 7.12 21.04
C ILE A 104 -26.26 8.24 20.01
N THR A 105 -26.19 9.47 20.50
CA THR A 105 -25.88 10.66 19.69
C THR A 105 -24.46 11.11 19.98
N HIS A 106 -23.64 11.21 18.94
CA HIS A 106 -22.34 11.85 19.00
C HIS A 106 -22.50 13.35 18.82
N ILE A 107 -21.86 14.13 19.69
CA ILE A 107 -21.93 15.58 19.71
C ILE A 107 -20.51 16.15 19.72
N LEU A 108 -20.22 17.08 18.81
CA LEU A 108 -19.01 17.90 18.82
C LEU A 108 -19.41 19.36 19.09
N GLU A 109 -19.07 19.84 20.29
CA GLU A 109 -19.27 21.23 20.71
C GLU A 109 -17.96 22.00 20.53
N GLU A 110 -17.98 23.12 19.79
CA GLU A 110 -16.79 23.98 19.72
C GLU A 110 -16.45 24.47 21.13
N ASN A 111 -15.19 24.29 21.55
CA ASN A 111 -14.71 24.75 22.84
C ASN A 111 -13.64 25.84 22.66
N GLY A 112 -13.39 26.61 23.73
CA GLY A 112 -12.45 27.74 23.70
C GLY A 112 -10.97 27.36 23.69
N SER A 113 -10.62 26.09 23.50
CA SER A 113 -9.24 25.63 23.51
C SER A 113 -8.49 26.04 22.24
N ASP A 114 -7.20 26.37 22.40
CA ASP A 114 -6.27 26.62 21.30
C ASP A 114 -5.64 25.33 20.75
N TYR A 115 -6.11 24.14 21.15
CA TYR A 115 -5.48 22.87 20.78
C TYR A 115 -5.31 22.69 19.27
N HIS A 116 -6.25 23.17 18.45
CA HIS A 116 -6.15 23.15 16.98
C HIS A 116 -4.95 23.94 16.42
N ALA A 117 -4.53 25.00 17.11
CA ALA A 117 -3.42 25.87 16.75
C ALA A 117 -2.07 25.42 17.33
N GLN A 118 -2.08 24.44 18.24
CA GLN A 118 -0.85 23.82 18.75
C GLN A 118 -0.20 22.96 17.66
N ILE A 119 1.14 22.88 17.68
CA ILE A 119 1.89 22.15 16.66
C ILE A 119 2.14 20.70 17.08
N GLN A 120 2.53 19.87 16.13
CA GLN A 120 2.99 18.51 16.33
C GLN A 120 4.51 18.45 16.14
N SER A 121 5.12 17.40 16.68
CA SER A 121 6.52 17.09 16.40
C SER A 121 6.66 15.67 15.85
N PHE A 122 7.63 15.48 14.97
CA PHE A 122 7.87 14.19 14.32
C PHE A 122 9.35 13.84 14.41
N ASP A 123 9.64 12.58 14.74
CA ASP A 123 10.91 12.00 14.38
C ASP A 123 11.03 11.85 12.85
N LEU A 124 12.26 11.72 12.36
CA LEU A 124 12.56 11.61 10.93
C LEU A 124 12.74 10.15 10.48
N PHE A 125 13.71 9.43 11.03
CA PHE A 125 14.13 8.13 10.50
C PHE A 125 13.27 7.00 11.05
N ASP A 126 12.81 6.11 10.18
CA ASP A 126 11.83 5.07 10.47
C ASP A 126 10.46 5.61 10.96
N THR A 127 10.24 6.92 10.83
CA THR A 127 9.01 7.66 11.15
C THR A 127 8.45 8.41 9.94
N LEU A 128 9.19 9.36 9.38
CA LEU A 128 8.84 10.11 8.16
C LEU A 128 9.55 9.58 6.91
N VAL A 129 10.75 9.05 7.07
CA VAL A 129 11.49 8.33 6.02
C VAL A 129 11.79 6.92 6.47
N ALA A 130 11.74 5.97 5.55
CA ALA A 130 12.19 4.61 5.79
C ALA A 130 13.35 4.27 4.86
N ARG A 131 14.12 3.26 5.25
CA ARG A 131 15.07 2.58 4.38
C ARG A 131 14.40 1.43 3.64
N ARG A 132 14.91 1.16 2.43
CA ARG A 132 14.52 0.01 1.60
C ARG A 132 14.74 -1.33 2.28
N HIS A 133 15.83 -1.46 3.02
CA HIS A 133 16.00 -2.55 3.97
C HIS A 133 15.75 -2.02 5.39
N PRO A 134 14.96 -2.70 6.24
CA PRO A 134 14.65 -2.21 7.58
C PRO A 134 15.81 -2.33 8.57
N ASP A 135 16.77 -3.24 8.35
CA ASP A 135 18.03 -3.25 9.10
C ASP A 135 18.95 -2.11 8.61
N PRO A 136 19.26 -1.10 9.44
CA PRO A 136 20.17 -0.02 9.07
C PRO A 136 21.61 -0.50 8.80
N LEU A 137 22.03 -1.66 9.31
CA LEU A 137 23.36 -2.20 9.07
C LEU A 137 23.60 -2.60 7.60
N GLU A 138 22.54 -2.78 6.81
CA GLU A 138 22.67 -3.04 5.37
C GLU A 138 23.36 -1.91 4.61
N VAL A 139 23.24 -0.67 5.07
CA VAL A 139 23.97 0.46 4.47
C VAL A 139 25.47 0.21 4.59
N PHE A 140 25.94 -0.20 5.77
CA PHE A 140 27.35 -0.49 5.98
C PHE A 140 27.81 -1.73 5.23
N ARG A 141 26.98 -2.78 5.15
CA ARG A 141 27.27 -3.99 4.36
C ARG A 141 27.36 -3.68 2.87
N ALA A 142 26.51 -2.80 2.34
CA ALA A 142 26.57 -2.34 0.95
C ALA A 142 27.87 -1.55 0.67
N VAL A 143 28.26 -0.65 1.58
CA VAL A 143 29.53 0.08 1.48
C VAL A 143 30.73 -0.87 1.51
N GLU A 144 30.75 -1.85 2.41
CA GLU A 144 31.79 -2.88 2.49
C GLU A 144 31.90 -3.65 1.17
N ALA A 145 30.78 -4.17 0.66
CA ALA A 145 30.75 -4.94 -0.57
C ALA A 145 31.23 -4.12 -1.79
N ARG A 146 30.85 -2.84 -1.89
CA ARG A 146 31.25 -1.96 -2.99
C ARG A 146 32.69 -1.48 -2.90
N SER A 147 33.19 -1.24 -1.69
CA SER A 147 34.53 -0.71 -1.46
C SER A 147 35.61 -1.79 -1.44
N GLY A 148 35.25 -3.04 -1.13
CA GLY A 148 36.18 -4.14 -0.95
C GLY A 148 36.96 -4.08 0.37
N VAL A 149 36.62 -3.19 1.30
CA VAL A 149 37.28 -3.07 2.61
C VAL A 149 36.69 -4.07 3.57
N ALA A 150 37.31 -5.25 3.64
CA ALA A 150 36.86 -6.36 4.48
C ALA A 150 36.73 -5.97 5.97
N GLY A 151 35.63 -6.35 6.59
CA GLY A 151 35.31 -6.08 7.99
C GLY A 151 34.79 -4.67 8.25
N PHE A 152 34.61 -3.83 7.21
CA PHE A 152 34.19 -2.44 7.38
C PHE A 152 32.87 -2.33 8.15
N ALA A 153 31.83 -3.08 7.77
CA ALA A 153 30.51 -2.91 8.38
C ALA A 153 30.53 -3.21 9.89
N ALA A 154 31.17 -4.32 10.26
CA ALA A 154 31.30 -4.73 11.65
C ALA A 154 32.11 -3.73 12.47
N ARG A 155 33.25 -3.24 11.94
CA ARG A 155 34.09 -2.29 12.67
C ARG A 155 33.43 -0.92 12.79
N ARG A 156 32.84 -0.41 11.70
CA ARG A 156 32.08 0.86 11.67
C ARG A 156 30.94 0.88 12.70
N HIS A 157 30.19 -0.21 12.82
CA HIS A 157 29.14 -0.33 13.82
C HIS A 157 29.70 -0.37 15.26
N THR A 158 30.76 -1.14 15.49
CA THR A 158 31.39 -1.29 16.81
C THR A 158 31.93 0.04 17.34
N VAL A 159 32.60 0.82 16.49
CA VAL A 159 33.15 2.13 16.86
C VAL A 159 32.05 3.09 17.31
N GLU A 160 30.94 3.14 16.57
CA GLU A 160 29.79 3.97 16.94
C GLU A 160 29.19 3.56 18.28
N MET A 161 28.95 2.25 18.48
CA MET A 161 28.43 1.75 19.76
C MET A 161 29.38 2.03 20.93
N GLY A 162 30.69 2.10 20.67
CA GLY A 162 31.70 2.45 21.68
C GLY A 162 31.62 3.89 22.19
N ILE A 163 31.06 4.81 21.40
CA ILE A 163 30.90 6.23 21.75
C ILE A 163 29.45 6.65 22.02
N PHE A 164 28.47 5.86 21.58
CA PHE A 164 27.05 6.12 21.77
C PHE A 164 26.70 6.36 23.24
N GLY A 165 25.99 7.45 23.51
CA GLY A 165 25.57 7.85 24.86
C GLY A 165 26.68 8.38 25.78
N ARG A 166 27.94 8.43 25.34
CA ARG A 166 29.09 8.91 26.16
C ARG A 166 29.45 10.36 25.89
N ARG A 167 29.28 10.84 24.66
CA ARG A 167 29.57 12.21 24.23
C ARG A 167 28.78 12.57 22.98
N THR A 168 28.61 13.86 22.69
CA THR A 168 28.17 14.32 21.36
C THR A 168 29.17 13.89 20.31
N TYR A 169 28.68 13.33 19.21
CA TYR A 169 29.48 12.90 18.07
C TYR A 169 28.66 13.03 16.79
N GLY A 170 29.35 13.22 15.67
CA GLY A 170 28.80 13.11 14.33
C GLY A 170 29.54 12.07 13.51
N LEU A 171 29.16 11.95 12.24
CA LEU A 171 29.75 11.01 11.30
C LEU A 171 31.28 11.15 11.20
N GLN A 172 31.81 12.37 11.24
CA GLN A 172 33.25 12.61 11.15
C GLN A 172 34.01 11.97 12.32
N ASP A 173 33.51 12.10 13.55
CA ASP A 173 34.16 11.53 14.74
C ASP A 173 34.28 9.99 14.65
N ILE A 174 33.30 9.34 14.04
CA ILE A 174 33.32 7.89 13.84
C ILE A 174 34.44 7.50 12.87
N TYR A 175 34.58 8.24 11.77
CA TYR A 175 35.62 8.00 10.78
C TYR A 175 37.02 8.37 11.29
N ASP A 176 37.14 9.40 12.12
CA ASP A 176 38.39 9.76 12.78
C ASP A 176 38.84 8.63 13.71
N LEU A 177 37.94 8.05 14.50
CA LEU A 177 38.26 6.88 15.34
C LEU A 177 38.69 5.66 14.52
N LEU A 178 38.05 5.39 13.38
CA LEU A 178 38.48 4.31 12.48
C LEU A 178 39.90 4.53 11.93
N VAL A 179 40.34 5.78 11.79
CA VAL A 179 41.72 6.13 11.40
C VAL A 179 42.67 6.04 12.58
N GLU A 180 42.29 6.54 13.76
CA GLU A 180 43.09 6.45 15.00
C GLU A 180 43.39 5.00 15.39
N GLU A 181 42.43 4.11 15.18
CA GLU A 181 42.58 2.66 15.40
C GLU A 181 43.37 1.93 14.30
N ALA A 182 43.91 2.67 13.33
CA ALA A 182 44.62 2.16 12.16
C ALA A 182 43.82 1.14 11.32
N PHE A 183 42.50 1.13 11.42
CA PHE A 183 41.62 0.30 10.58
C PHE A 183 41.50 0.88 9.17
N LEU A 184 41.39 2.21 9.05
CA LEU A 184 41.37 2.93 7.78
C LEU A 184 42.54 3.90 7.66
N THR A 185 43.03 4.10 6.43
CA THR A 185 43.81 5.29 6.11
C THR A 185 42.89 6.51 6.00
N ALA A 186 43.43 7.73 6.20
CA ALA A 186 42.67 8.98 6.03
C ALA A 186 42.01 9.09 4.64
N ARG A 187 42.67 8.56 3.60
CA ARG A 187 42.10 8.50 2.24
C ARG A 187 40.90 7.55 2.17
N GLN A 188 41.02 6.34 2.74
CA GLN A 188 39.90 5.39 2.78
C GLN A 188 38.72 5.95 3.57
N ALA A 189 38.98 6.59 4.71
CA ALA A 189 37.94 7.20 5.55
C ALA A 189 37.10 8.22 4.76
N LYS A 190 37.74 9.13 4.03
CA LYS A 190 37.02 10.12 3.20
C LYS A 190 36.16 9.47 2.10
N VAL A 191 36.68 8.43 1.44
CA VAL A 191 35.95 7.71 0.39
C VAL A 191 34.76 6.95 0.97
N LEU A 192 34.98 6.15 2.01
CA LEU A 192 33.95 5.34 2.65
C LEU A 192 32.86 6.20 3.29
N GLN A 193 33.20 7.34 3.90
CA GLN A 193 32.24 8.29 4.44
C GLN A 193 31.31 8.85 3.36
N THR A 194 31.86 9.16 2.18
CA THR A 194 31.06 9.61 1.03
C THR A 194 30.17 8.48 0.53
N MET A 195 30.70 7.26 0.44
CA MET A 195 29.91 6.07 0.05
C MET A 195 28.78 5.77 1.04
N GLU A 196 29.01 5.92 2.36
CA GLU A 196 27.97 5.73 3.39
C GLU A 196 26.82 6.73 3.20
N LEU A 197 27.13 8.01 2.98
CA LEU A 197 26.11 9.03 2.70
C LEU A 197 25.36 8.77 1.39
N GLU A 198 26.06 8.32 0.34
CA GLU A 198 25.44 7.95 -0.93
C GLU A 198 24.51 6.74 -0.78
N GLU A 199 24.93 5.69 -0.07
CA GLU A 199 24.11 4.51 0.18
C GLU A 199 22.90 4.82 1.06
N GLU A 200 23.09 5.61 2.11
CA GLU A 200 22.00 6.13 2.94
C GLU A 200 20.99 6.88 2.05
N TRP A 201 21.46 7.80 1.20
CA TRP A 201 20.60 8.54 0.29
C TRP A 201 19.80 7.65 -0.68
N ASN A 202 20.43 6.63 -1.25
CA ASN A 202 19.86 5.76 -2.26
C ASN A 202 18.80 4.79 -1.70
N THR A 203 18.86 4.52 -0.40
CA THR A 203 17.93 3.60 0.28
C THR A 203 16.73 4.31 0.90
N LEU A 204 16.82 5.62 1.16
CA LEU A 204 15.77 6.41 1.79
C LEU A 204 14.61 6.78 0.85
N PHE A 205 13.39 6.64 1.36
CA PHE A 205 12.13 7.11 0.74
C PHE A 205 11.11 7.52 1.81
N PRO A 206 10.09 8.34 1.48
CA PRO A 206 9.12 8.81 2.46
C PRO A 206 8.12 7.73 2.88
N ILE A 207 7.67 7.79 4.13
CA ILE A 207 6.49 7.10 4.62
C ILE A 207 5.29 8.03 4.38
N GLY A 208 4.62 7.84 3.25
CA GLY A 208 3.60 8.76 2.73
C GLY A 208 2.47 9.05 3.71
N GLU A 209 1.99 8.03 4.44
CA GLU A 209 0.91 8.20 5.42
C GLU A 209 1.31 9.11 6.60
N ILE A 210 2.55 9.04 7.08
CA ILE A 210 3.04 9.88 8.19
C ILE A 210 3.42 11.27 7.69
N VAL A 211 4.05 11.36 6.51
CA VAL A 211 4.33 12.65 5.86
C VAL A 211 3.05 13.46 5.63
N ALA A 212 1.94 12.80 5.25
CA ALA A 212 0.64 13.45 5.09
C ALA A 212 0.03 13.99 6.40
N ARG A 213 0.59 13.68 7.58
CA ARG A 213 0.16 14.23 8.88
C ARG A 213 0.91 15.49 9.28
N VAL A 214 1.97 15.84 8.57
CA VAL A 214 2.81 17.00 8.86
C VAL A 214 2.14 18.26 8.31
N ASN A 215 1.91 19.25 9.18
CA ASN A 215 1.50 20.60 8.79
C ASN A 215 2.73 21.50 8.58
N PRO A 216 2.62 22.59 7.81
CA PRO A 216 3.75 23.49 7.53
C PRO A 216 4.50 24.00 8.77
N ASP A 217 3.79 24.28 9.86
CA ASP A 217 4.37 24.83 11.10
C ASP A 217 4.81 23.76 12.12
N ASP A 218 4.57 22.48 11.83
CA ASP A 218 5.04 21.38 12.67
C ASP A 218 6.58 21.30 12.66
N ILE A 219 7.18 20.65 13.66
CA ILE A 219 8.64 20.57 13.81
C ILE A 219 9.16 19.14 13.68
N ILE A 220 10.40 19.00 13.24
CA ILE A 220 11.09 17.70 13.12
C ILE A 220 12.16 17.62 14.22
N ILE A 221 12.17 16.52 14.98
CA ILE A 221 13.14 16.27 16.06
C ILE A 221 13.78 14.91 15.85
N SER A 222 15.05 14.89 15.44
CA SER A 222 15.77 13.66 15.13
C SER A 222 17.08 13.53 15.89
N ASP A 223 17.33 12.33 16.42
CA ASP A 223 18.62 11.92 16.98
C ASP A 223 19.37 11.13 15.91
N MET A 224 20.34 11.76 15.24
CA MET A 224 21.08 11.19 14.13
C MET A 224 22.51 11.74 14.05
N TYR A 225 23.48 10.87 13.80
CA TYR A 225 24.90 11.23 13.65
C TYR A 225 25.24 11.85 12.28
N LEU A 226 24.30 11.81 11.33
CA LEU A 226 24.50 12.30 9.96
C LEU A 226 24.64 13.83 9.92
N PRO A 227 25.39 14.37 8.95
CA PRO A 227 25.58 15.83 8.83
C PRO A 227 24.24 16.57 8.64
N ARG A 228 24.06 17.70 9.32
CA ARG A 228 22.86 18.56 9.17
C ARG A 228 22.47 18.83 7.71
N PRO A 229 23.38 19.23 6.80
CA PRO A 229 23.02 19.48 5.41
C PRO A 229 22.43 18.24 4.70
N PHE A 230 22.88 17.04 5.07
CA PHE A 230 22.34 15.79 4.55
C PHE A 230 20.91 15.55 5.06
N VAL A 231 20.69 15.71 6.36
CA VAL A 231 19.38 15.50 6.99
C VAL A 231 18.33 16.50 6.49
N GLU A 232 18.71 17.78 6.36
CA GLU A 232 17.85 18.82 5.79
C GLU A 232 17.52 18.53 4.31
N ARG A 233 18.48 18.00 3.56
CA ARG A 233 18.25 17.54 2.18
C ARG A 233 17.29 16.36 2.13
N VAL A 234 17.41 15.38 3.03
CA VAL A 234 16.47 14.25 3.14
C VAL A 234 15.05 14.75 3.38
N LEU A 235 14.88 15.65 4.35
CA LEU A 235 13.56 16.23 4.67
C LEU A 235 12.93 16.92 3.44
N ARG A 236 13.70 17.76 2.75
CA ARG A 236 13.20 18.51 1.59
C ARG A 236 12.94 17.64 0.36
N GLU A 237 13.90 16.81 -0.03
CA GLU A 237 13.86 16.11 -1.33
C GLU A 237 13.22 14.72 -1.24
N LYS A 238 13.25 14.06 -0.08
CA LYS A 238 12.58 12.75 0.10
C LYS A 238 11.17 12.90 0.65
N CYS A 239 10.97 13.77 1.65
CA CYS A 239 9.63 13.98 2.23
C CYS A 239 8.84 15.10 1.54
N GLY A 240 9.49 16.02 0.84
CA GLY A 240 8.81 17.22 0.32
C GLY A 240 8.45 18.22 1.41
N LEU A 241 9.25 18.29 2.48
CA LEU A 241 8.97 19.09 3.68
C LEU A 241 10.08 20.13 3.93
N ASP A 242 9.70 21.34 4.34
CA ASP A 242 10.63 22.44 4.70
C ASP A 242 10.53 22.82 6.20
N ASN A 243 9.96 21.92 7.01
CA ASN A 243 9.74 22.11 8.44
C ASN A 243 11.05 22.34 9.23
N LYS A 244 10.95 23.04 10.37
CA LYS A 244 12.11 23.33 11.22
C LYS A 244 12.70 22.04 11.81
N LEU A 245 14.00 21.81 11.58
CA LEU A 245 14.74 20.64 12.05
C LEU A 245 15.55 20.92 13.33
N TYR A 246 15.21 20.20 14.39
CA TYR A 246 16.01 20.00 15.59
C TYR A 246 16.79 18.69 15.47
N LEU A 247 18.09 18.80 15.22
CA LEU A 247 18.99 17.67 15.03
C LEU A 247 19.94 17.57 16.22
N SER A 248 19.98 16.40 16.84
CA SER A 248 20.96 16.03 17.85
C SER A 248 21.44 14.59 17.59
N ASN A 249 22.26 13.97 18.44
CA ASN A 249 22.66 12.56 18.28
C ASN A 249 22.12 11.62 19.39
N TYR A 250 21.70 12.16 20.55
CA TYR A 250 21.06 11.40 21.64
C TYR A 250 20.15 12.26 22.53
N GLY A 251 19.77 13.46 22.07
CA GLY A 251 19.03 14.45 22.84
C GLY A 251 17.62 14.00 23.24
N LYS A 252 16.91 13.25 22.38
CA LYS A 252 15.64 12.62 22.75
C LYS A 252 15.87 11.45 23.69
N HIS A 253 16.86 10.59 23.38
CA HIS A 253 17.20 9.43 24.20
C HIS A 253 17.55 9.81 25.64
N GLN A 254 18.34 10.88 25.84
CA GLN A 254 18.67 11.41 27.17
C GLN A 254 17.70 12.47 27.67
N ARG A 255 16.63 12.76 26.91
CA ARG A 255 15.59 13.74 27.24
C ARG A 255 16.06 15.20 27.36
N LEU A 256 17.25 15.50 26.86
CA LEU A 256 17.88 16.82 26.95
C LEU A 256 17.20 17.87 26.05
N ILE A 257 16.53 17.43 24.98
CA ILE A 257 15.93 18.34 24.01
C ILE A 257 14.59 18.90 24.47
N TRP A 258 13.80 18.10 25.20
CA TRP A 258 12.41 18.41 25.55
C TRP A 258 12.22 19.72 26.32
N PRO A 259 13.04 20.07 27.33
CA PRO A 259 12.88 21.35 28.05
C PRO A 259 12.86 22.57 27.13
N SER A 260 13.80 22.64 26.19
CA SER A 260 13.89 23.77 25.23
C SER A 260 12.73 23.79 24.23
N ILE A 261 12.23 22.61 23.87
CA ILE A 261 11.12 22.46 22.93
C ILE A 261 9.81 22.93 23.57
N ILE A 262 9.50 22.51 24.79
CA ILE A 262 8.26 22.89 25.48
C ILE A 262 8.26 24.36 25.95
N GLU A 263 9.44 24.96 26.16
CA GLU A 263 9.57 26.39 26.40
C GLU A 263 9.21 27.21 25.16
N THR A 264 9.55 26.70 23.97
CA THR A 264 9.32 27.38 22.70
C THR A 264 7.94 27.10 22.09
N TYR A 265 7.42 25.88 22.27
CA TYR A 265 6.22 25.40 21.58
C TYR A 265 5.23 24.73 22.52
N LYS A 266 3.94 24.92 22.22
CA LYS A 266 2.88 24.05 22.74
C LYS A 266 2.71 22.86 21.80
N LEU A 267 3.11 21.67 22.25
CA LEU A 267 3.00 20.44 21.47
C LEU A 267 1.71 19.68 21.77
N ARG A 268 0.98 19.33 20.71
CA ARG A 268 -0.14 18.39 20.79
C ARG A 268 0.31 16.97 21.02
N THR A 269 1.28 16.54 20.22
CA THR A 269 1.74 15.16 20.14
C THR A 269 3.16 15.09 19.58
N HIS A 270 3.85 14.00 19.87
CA HIS A 270 5.09 13.60 19.23
C HIS A 270 4.96 12.25 18.54
N PHE A 271 5.26 12.17 17.25
CA PHE A 271 5.28 10.92 16.49
C PHE A 271 6.71 10.40 16.40
N GLY A 272 6.93 9.12 16.73
CA GLY A 272 8.22 8.48 16.54
C GLY A 272 8.19 6.97 16.69
N ASP A 273 9.23 6.30 16.19
CA ASP A 273 9.33 4.84 16.12
C ASP A 273 10.05 4.22 17.32
N ASN A 274 10.64 5.02 18.21
CA ASN A 274 11.42 4.53 19.33
C ASN A 274 10.63 4.61 20.65
N LEU A 275 10.34 3.45 21.25
CA LEU A 275 9.61 3.39 22.54
C LEU A 275 10.32 4.14 23.67
N HIS A 276 11.66 4.13 23.70
CA HIS A 276 12.41 4.80 24.76
C HIS A 276 12.49 6.32 24.54
N ALA A 277 12.97 6.73 23.36
CA ALA A 277 13.27 8.12 23.06
C ALA A 277 12.00 8.93 22.73
N ASP A 278 11.12 8.40 21.89
CA ASP A 278 9.96 9.13 21.36
C ASP A 278 8.71 8.95 22.23
N VAL A 279 8.51 7.76 22.81
CA VAL A 279 7.32 7.49 23.64
C VAL A 279 7.54 7.83 25.10
N VAL A 280 8.48 7.16 25.77
CA VAL A 280 8.76 7.40 27.20
C VAL A 280 9.42 8.77 27.40
N GLY A 281 10.36 9.13 26.52
CA GLY A 281 11.05 10.42 26.56
C GLY A 281 10.08 11.60 26.50
N ALA A 282 9.22 11.66 25.47
CA ALA A 282 8.24 12.74 25.31
C ALA A 282 7.19 12.77 26.44
N SER A 283 6.65 11.59 26.82
CA SER A 283 5.66 11.48 27.91
C SER A 283 6.13 12.06 29.23
N THR A 284 7.42 11.95 29.55
CA THR A 284 7.99 12.48 30.80
C THR A 284 7.85 14.01 30.91
N PHE A 285 7.65 14.70 29.79
CA PHE A 285 7.47 16.15 29.70
C PHE A 285 6.00 16.54 29.43
N GLY A 286 5.05 15.62 29.62
CA GLY A 286 3.63 15.88 29.42
C GLY A 286 3.20 15.96 27.95
N ILE A 287 4.07 15.57 27.01
CA ILE A 287 3.75 15.51 25.59
C ILE A 287 3.10 14.15 25.30
N GLN A 288 1.93 14.15 24.67
CA GLN A 288 1.27 12.91 24.25
C GLN A 288 2.12 12.23 23.14
N PRO A 289 2.60 11.00 23.31
CA PRO A 289 3.30 10.31 22.24
C PRO A 289 2.34 9.56 21.32
N THR A 290 2.76 9.39 20.06
CA THR A 290 2.18 8.46 19.09
C THR A 290 3.28 7.55 18.56
N PHE A 291 3.20 6.26 18.88
CA PHE A 291 4.15 5.27 18.42
C PHE A 291 3.92 4.94 16.94
N VAL A 292 4.96 5.06 16.12
CA VAL A 292 4.93 4.78 14.68
C VAL A 292 5.65 3.47 14.41
N SER A 293 4.91 2.43 14.00
CA SER A 293 5.46 1.10 13.72
C SER A 293 5.37 0.68 12.25
N ILE A 294 4.75 1.51 11.40
CA ILE A 294 4.46 1.16 10.00
C ILE A 294 5.73 0.84 9.20
N SER A 295 6.87 1.42 9.60
CA SER A 295 8.18 1.20 9.00
C SER A 295 8.76 -0.19 9.25
N LYS A 296 8.18 -1.05 10.08
CA LYS A 296 8.67 -2.43 10.21
C LYS A 296 8.23 -3.29 9.01
N TRP A 297 8.78 -4.49 8.89
CA TRP A 297 8.33 -5.45 7.88
C TRP A 297 6.84 -5.74 8.06
N ASP A 298 6.10 -5.83 6.97
CA ASP A 298 4.76 -6.44 6.98
C ASP A 298 4.87 -7.96 6.77
N ARG A 299 3.77 -8.68 7.04
CA ARG A 299 3.75 -10.14 6.95
C ARG A 299 4.09 -10.66 5.56
N THR A 300 3.62 -10.00 4.51
CA THR A 300 3.87 -10.42 3.13
C THR A 300 5.32 -10.26 2.75
N GLU A 301 5.93 -9.16 3.18
CA GLU A 301 7.34 -8.91 2.97
C GLU A 301 8.22 -9.96 3.68
N GLU A 302 7.87 -10.36 4.90
CA GLU A 302 8.52 -11.48 5.61
C GLU A 302 8.43 -12.78 4.81
N ILE A 303 7.26 -13.10 4.28
CA ILE A 303 7.02 -14.31 3.47
C ILE A 303 7.88 -14.31 2.20
N LEU A 304 7.89 -13.20 1.46
CA LEU A 304 8.71 -13.06 0.26
C LEU A 304 10.20 -13.17 0.58
N HIS A 305 10.65 -12.53 1.66
CA HIS A 305 12.03 -12.62 2.12
C HIS A 305 12.42 -14.07 2.46
N ALA A 306 11.59 -14.78 3.24
CA ALA A 306 11.82 -16.18 3.61
C ALA A 306 11.80 -17.14 2.41
N THR A 307 11.09 -16.79 1.35
CA THR A 307 11.03 -17.57 0.09
C THR A 307 12.27 -17.36 -0.80
N GLY A 308 13.21 -16.50 -0.41
CA GLY A 308 14.39 -16.15 -1.21
C GLY A 308 14.13 -15.04 -2.24
N LEU A 309 13.03 -14.30 -2.09
CA LEU A 309 12.62 -13.19 -2.95
C LEU A 309 12.83 -11.83 -2.27
N SER A 310 13.88 -11.67 -1.46
CA SER A 310 14.14 -10.47 -0.65
C SER A 310 14.12 -9.15 -1.45
N ALA A 311 14.64 -9.14 -2.69
CA ALA A 311 14.61 -7.95 -3.53
C ALA A 311 13.18 -7.51 -3.91
N TYR A 312 12.27 -8.48 -4.09
CA TYR A 312 10.85 -8.22 -4.31
C TYR A 312 10.17 -7.74 -3.02
N ALA A 313 10.50 -8.33 -1.88
CA ALA A 313 10.03 -7.86 -0.57
C ALA A 313 10.38 -6.38 -0.35
N HIS A 314 11.60 -5.97 -0.67
CA HIS A 314 12.02 -4.57 -0.63
C HIS A 314 11.24 -3.64 -1.57
N ALA A 315 10.93 -4.10 -2.78
CA ALA A 315 10.15 -3.32 -3.75
C ALA A 315 8.67 -3.16 -3.30
N ILE A 316 8.08 -4.21 -2.72
CA ILE A 316 6.76 -4.17 -2.11
C ILE A 316 6.74 -3.21 -0.94
N ARG A 317 7.72 -3.31 -0.05
CA ARG A 317 7.89 -2.41 1.10
C ARG A 317 7.95 -0.95 0.72
N GLU A 318 8.81 -0.60 -0.24
CA GLU A 318 8.92 0.78 -0.69
C GLU A 318 7.60 1.27 -1.31
N THR A 319 6.89 0.40 -2.04
CA THR A 319 5.56 0.74 -2.58
C THR A 319 4.56 0.98 -1.45
N ARG A 320 4.44 0.03 -0.51
CA ARG A 320 3.50 0.09 0.62
C ARG A 320 3.66 1.35 1.44
N LEU A 321 4.91 1.69 1.77
CA LEU A 321 5.21 2.83 2.63
C LEU A 321 5.03 4.18 1.94
N LYS A 322 5.23 4.25 0.61
CA LYS A 322 4.96 5.48 -0.15
C LYS A 322 3.47 5.67 -0.45
N THR A 323 2.69 4.60 -0.49
CA THR A 323 1.27 4.63 -0.78
C THR A 323 0.47 5.31 0.34
N PHE A 324 -0.25 6.37 -0.01
CA PHE A 324 -1.24 7.02 0.85
C PHE A 324 -2.38 7.57 -0.02
N HIS A 325 -3.59 7.56 0.54
CA HIS A 325 -4.74 8.22 -0.04
C HIS A 325 -5.67 8.71 1.08
N ARG A 326 -6.20 9.94 0.96
CA ARG A 326 -7.04 10.54 2.01
C ARG A 326 -8.37 9.80 2.23
N ASN A 327 -8.94 9.23 1.16
CA ASN A 327 -10.15 8.42 1.25
C ASN A 327 -9.79 7.02 1.75
N PRO A 328 -10.34 6.58 2.91
CA PRO A 328 -9.96 5.32 3.55
C PRO A 328 -10.34 4.08 2.72
N LYS A 329 -11.42 4.11 1.93
CA LYS A 329 -11.81 2.98 1.08
C LYS A 329 -10.82 2.77 -0.06
N ILE A 330 -10.36 3.85 -0.69
CA ILE A 330 -9.29 3.80 -1.70
C ILE A 330 -7.98 3.33 -1.03
N LEU A 331 -7.62 3.89 0.13
CA LEU A 331 -6.43 3.47 0.88
C LEU A 331 -6.45 1.98 1.21
N ASN A 332 -7.59 1.45 1.65
CA ASN A 332 -7.77 0.02 1.94
C ASN A 332 -7.59 -0.86 0.70
N ALA A 333 -8.15 -0.45 -0.45
CA ALA A 333 -7.94 -1.15 -1.72
C ALA A 333 -6.45 -1.12 -2.12
N LEU A 334 -5.78 0.03 -2.00
CA LEU A 334 -4.35 0.16 -2.30
C LEU A 334 -3.49 -0.71 -1.37
N LYS A 335 -3.81 -0.77 -0.08
CA LYS A 335 -3.12 -1.64 0.89
C LYS A 335 -3.26 -3.12 0.50
N ALA A 336 -4.46 -3.57 0.10
CA ALA A 336 -4.65 -4.93 -0.39
C ALA A 336 -3.96 -5.20 -1.73
N GLN A 337 -3.90 -4.21 -2.63
CA GLN A 337 -3.18 -4.33 -3.89
C GLN A 337 -1.68 -4.56 -3.66
N VAL A 338 -1.07 -3.78 -2.77
CA VAL A 338 0.37 -3.84 -2.52
C VAL A 338 0.77 -5.01 -1.61
N SER A 339 0.02 -5.27 -0.55
CA SER A 339 0.38 -6.33 0.42
C SER A 339 -0.20 -7.71 0.06
N ILE A 340 -1.10 -7.83 -0.92
CA ILE A 340 -1.71 -9.13 -1.28
C ILE A 340 -1.61 -9.39 -2.79
N ASN A 341 -2.28 -8.57 -3.62
CA ASN A 341 -2.45 -8.90 -5.04
C ASN A 341 -1.12 -8.91 -5.82
N ILE A 342 -0.31 -7.85 -5.70
CA ILE A 342 0.99 -7.77 -6.37
C ILE A 342 1.93 -8.91 -5.92
N PRO A 343 2.09 -9.20 -4.62
CA PRO A 343 2.84 -10.36 -4.14
C PRO A 343 2.36 -11.70 -4.72
N LEU A 344 1.05 -11.94 -4.76
CA LEU A 344 0.49 -13.14 -5.39
C LEU A 344 0.80 -13.21 -6.88
N MET A 345 0.71 -12.09 -7.61
CA MET A 345 1.11 -12.04 -9.03
C MET A 345 2.60 -12.30 -9.24
N ILE A 346 3.48 -11.86 -8.32
CA ILE A 346 4.93 -12.15 -8.37
C ILE A 346 5.19 -13.64 -8.18
N LEU A 347 4.60 -14.25 -7.14
CA LEU A 347 4.72 -15.69 -6.89
C LEU A 347 4.14 -16.50 -8.07
N GLY A 348 2.99 -16.06 -8.57
CA GLY A 348 2.36 -16.57 -9.78
C GLY A 348 3.25 -16.46 -11.01
N ALA A 349 3.99 -15.37 -11.19
CA ALA A 349 4.87 -15.20 -12.33
C ALA A 349 6.03 -16.21 -12.29
N PHE A 350 6.60 -16.48 -11.12
CA PHE A 350 7.60 -17.55 -10.98
C PHE A 350 6.99 -18.94 -11.19
N TRP A 351 5.77 -19.17 -10.72
CA TRP A 351 5.03 -20.41 -10.98
C TRP A 351 4.80 -20.63 -12.48
N VAL A 352 4.27 -19.62 -13.19
CA VAL A 352 4.07 -19.64 -14.65
C VAL A 352 5.37 -19.95 -15.38
N LYS A 353 6.49 -19.34 -14.97
CA LYS A 353 7.81 -19.63 -15.53
C LYS A 353 8.19 -21.10 -15.36
N LEU A 354 8.04 -21.66 -14.15
CA LEU A 354 8.40 -23.06 -13.89
C LEU A 354 7.47 -24.04 -14.63
N CYS A 355 6.18 -23.74 -14.73
CA CYS A 355 5.24 -24.50 -15.56
C CYS A 355 5.61 -24.41 -17.05
N ALA A 356 6.08 -23.25 -17.51
CA ALA A 356 6.51 -23.06 -18.89
C ALA A 356 7.75 -23.90 -19.21
N ASP A 357 8.74 -23.94 -18.31
CA ASP A 357 9.91 -24.80 -18.45
C ASP A 357 9.49 -26.29 -18.52
N HIS A 358 8.61 -26.72 -17.60
CA HIS A 358 8.15 -28.11 -17.52
C HIS A 358 7.34 -28.53 -18.77
N PHE A 359 6.46 -27.66 -19.26
CA PHE A 359 5.67 -27.92 -20.46
C PHE A 359 6.44 -27.63 -21.77
N SER A 360 7.61 -27.00 -21.67
CA SER A 360 8.37 -26.44 -22.79
C SER A 360 7.54 -25.44 -23.60
N ALA A 361 6.83 -24.56 -22.90
CA ALA A 361 6.04 -23.49 -23.51
C ALA A 361 6.96 -22.37 -24.01
N ASP A 362 6.77 -21.94 -25.26
CA ASP A 362 7.47 -20.82 -25.87
C ASP A 362 6.65 -19.52 -25.83
N LYS A 363 5.38 -19.62 -25.42
CA LYS A 363 4.46 -18.49 -25.33
C LYS A 363 3.52 -18.57 -24.13
N ILE A 364 3.24 -17.43 -23.52
CA ILE A 364 2.26 -17.24 -22.46
C ILE A 364 1.10 -16.42 -23.02
N LEU A 365 -0.12 -16.94 -22.92
CA LEU A 365 -1.34 -16.25 -23.35
C LEU A 365 -2.13 -15.87 -22.10
N THR A 366 -2.18 -14.59 -21.77
CA THR A 366 -2.91 -14.10 -20.60
C THR A 366 -4.34 -13.76 -20.98
N ALA A 367 -5.31 -14.24 -20.21
CA ALA A 367 -6.72 -14.08 -20.54
C ALA A 367 -7.23 -12.66 -20.25
N SER A 368 -8.06 -12.08 -21.13
CA SER A 368 -8.85 -10.88 -20.86
C SER A 368 -10.01 -11.09 -19.89
N ARG A 369 -9.76 -11.91 -18.89
CA ARG A 369 -10.56 -12.14 -17.69
C ARG A 369 -9.78 -11.52 -16.53
N ASP A 370 -9.42 -10.27 -16.79
CA ASP A 370 -8.65 -9.31 -15.98
C ASP A 370 -7.18 -9.62 -15.66
N CYS A 371 -6.55 -10.56 -16.37
CA CYS A 371 -5.09 -10.73 -16.33
C CYS A 371 -4.31 -9.51 -16.83
N ASN A 372 -4.92 -8.35 -17.06
CA ASN A 372 -4.30 -7.18 -17.65
C ASN A 372 -3.10 -6.67 -16.83
N LEU A 373 -3.21 -6.57 -15.50
CA LEU A 373 -2.05 -6.19 -14.68
C LEU A 373 -0.99 -7.30 -14.66
N TRP A 374 -1.42 -8.56 -14.63
CA TRP A 374 -0.50 -9.68 -14.59
C TRP A 374 0.24 -9.87 -15.92
N ASP A 375 -0.41 -9.64 -17.05
CA ASP A 375 0.17 -9.59 -18.38
C ASP A 375 1.31 -8.57 -18.44
N ARG A 376 1.11 -7.38 -17.87
CA ARG A 376 2.14 -6.35 -17.80
C ARG A 376 3.30 -6.74 -16.90
N LEU A 377 3.05 -7.49 -15.83
CA LEU A 377 4.11 -8.06 -15.00
C LEU A 377 4.90 -9.12 -15.79
N LEU A 378 4.22 -10.08 -16.39
CA LEU A 378 4.80 -11.20 -17.14
C LEU A 378 5.56 -10.75 -18.40
N SER A 379 5.06 -9.73 -19.11
CA SER A 379 5.69 -9.14 -20.30
C SER A 379 6.76 -8.10 -19.98
N SER A 380 7.00 -7.80 -18.69
CA SER A 380 7.98 -6.78 -18.30
C SER A 380 9.40 -7.18 -18.66
N LYS A 381 10.27 -6.16 -18.85
CA LYS A 381 11.71 -6.34 -19.05
C LYS A 381 12.35 -7.20 -17.96
N HIS A 382 11.90 -7.03 -16.71
CA HIS A 382 12.41 -7.80 -15.60
C HIS A 382 12.12 -9.29 -15.72
N PHE A 383 10.87 -9.68 -16.00
CA PHE A 383 10.51 -11.09 -16.16
C PHE A 383 11.07 -11.70 -17.44
N ALA A 384 11.26 -10.91 -18.50
CA ALA A 384 12.04 -11.36 -19.66
C ALA A 384 13.50 -11.73 -19.25
N ARG A 385 14.15 -10.96 -18.37
CA ARG A 385 15.47 -11.30 -17.81
C ARG A 385 15.43 -12.52 -16.87
N CYS A 386 14.29 -12.86 -16.31
CA CYS A 386 14.06 -14.11 -15.58
C CYS A 386 13.86 -15.33 -16.50
N GLY A 387 13.89 -15.14 -17.82
CA GLY A 387 13.65 -16.19 -18.80
C GLY A 387 12.16 -16.50 -19.04
N MET A 388 11.26 -15.56 -18.74
CA MET A 388 9.85 -15.69 -19.11
C MET A 388 9.70 -15.80 -20.63
N PRO A 389 8.90 -16.74 -21.17
CA PRO A 389 8.58 -16.79 -22.59
C PRO A 389 7.83 -15.53 -23.05
N THR A 390 7.67 -15.39 -24.37
CA THR A 390 6.90 -14.24 -24.90
C THR A 390 5.47 -14.27 -24.38
N THR A 391 4.98 -13.14 -23.87
CA THR A 391 3.65 -13.01 -23.29
C THR A 391 2.75 -12.19 -24.22
N GLU A 392 1.50 -12.62 -24.40
CA GLU A 392 0.48 -11.89 -25.15
C GLU A 392 -0.87 -11.91 -24.43
N TYR A 393 -1.48 -10.72 -24.29
CA TYR A 393 -2.84 -10.55 -23.78
C TYR A 393 -3.88 -10.87 -24.85
N ILE A 394 -4.68 -11.91 -24.61
CA ILE A 394 -5.70 -12.37 -25.55
C ILE A 394 -7.11 -12.02 -25.08
N GLN A 395 -7.95 -11.63 -26.04
CA GLN A 395 -9.36 -11.37 -25.80
C GLN A 395 -10.12 -12.69 -25.69
N ILE A 396 -10.51 -13.08 -24.48
CA ILE A 396 -11.20 -14.32 -24.17
C ILE A 396 -12.15 -14.09 -22.99
N SER A 397 -13.32 -14.73 -23.03
CA SER A 397 -14.28 -14.72 -21.93
C SER A 397 -14.87 -16.11 -21.71
N ARG A 398 -15.61 -16.27 -20.61
CA ARG A 398 -16.35 -17.52 -20.37
C ARG A 398 -17.35 -17.80 -21.50
N ALA A 399 -18.00 -16.77 -22.05
CA ALA A 399 -18.96 -16.93 -23.15
C ALA A 399 -18.25 -17.46 -24.40
N LEU A 400 -17.15 -16.83 -24.80
CA LEU A 400 -16.33 -17.23 -25.96
C LEU A 400 -15.74 -18.64 -25.83
N CYS A 401 -15.47 -19.11 -24.61
CA CYS A 401 -14.99 -20.49 -24.40
C CYS A 401 -16.04 -21.56 -24.75
N TYR A 402 -17.33 -21.21 -24.72
CA TYR A 402 -18.44 -22.11 -25.02
C TYR A 402 -19.12 -21.79 -26.37
N GLU A 403 -18.78 -20.65 -26.97
CA GLU A 403 -19.30 -20.25 -28.28
C GLU A 403 -18.60 -21.03 -29.39
N ALA A 404 -19.37 -21.70 -30.24
CA ALA A 404 -18.85 -22.29 -31.46
C ALA A 404 -18.80 -21.21 -32.55
N SER A 405 -17.68 -20.47 -32.63
CA SER A 405 -17.41 -19.46 -33.66
C SER A 405 -16.11 -19.79 -34.39
N GLU A 406 -16.21 -19.96 -35.72
CA GLU A 406 -15.05 -20.17 -36.59
C GLU A 406 -14.12 -18.94 -36.58
N GLU A 407 -14.70 -17.75 -36.47
CA GLU A 407 -13.98 -16.48 -36.39
C GLU A 407 -13.13 -16.41 -35.12
N TYR A 408 -13.71 -16.79 -33.99
CA TYR A 408 -13.00 -16.79 -32.71
C TYR A 408 -11.91 -17.86 -32.66
N GLU A 409 -12.18 -19.05 -33.20
CA GLU A 409 -11.18 -20.09 -33.35
C GLU A 409 -10.01 -19.60 -34.22
N ALA A 410 -10.29 -18.96 -35.36
CA ALA A 410 -9.27 -18.39 -36.22
C ALA A 410 -8.45 -17.33 -35.47
N TYR A 411 -9.10 -16.42 -34.73
CA TYR A 411 -8.44 -15.43 -33.88
C TYR A 411 -7.48 -16.12 -32.89
N PHE A 412 -7.97 -17.07 -32.10
CA PHE A 412 -7.16 -17.73 -31.07
C PHE A 412 -5.97 -18.50 -31.69
N ARG A 413 -6.19 -19.20 -32.81
CA ARG A 413 -5.13 -19.94 -33.51
C ARG A 413 -4.01 -19.04 -34.02
N THR A 414 -4.30 -17.81 -34.45
CA THR A 414 -3.26 -16.84 -34.86
C THR A 414 -2.36 -16.39 -33.72
N ARG A 415 -2.79 -16.58 -32.46
CA ARG A 415 -2.03 -16.18 -31.27
C ARG A 415 -1.13 -17.29 -30.74
N LEU A 416 -1.26 -18.52 -31.21
CA LEU A 416 -0.50 -19.66 -30.68
C LEU A 416 0.98 -19.60 -31.07
N GLY A 417 1.86 -19.87 -30.09
CA GLY A 417 3.22 -20.37 -30.31
C GLY A 417 3.24 -21.89 -30.54
N GLY A 418 4.41 -22.51 -30.43
CA GLY A 418 4.55 -23.97 -30.48
C GLY A 418 3.78 -24.63 -29.33
N ARG A 419 4.10 -24.23 -28.10
CA ARG A 419 3.42 -24.66 -26.86
C ARG A 419 3.14 -23.47 -25.96
N ASN A 420 1.94 -23.45 -25.40
CA ASN A 420 1.39 -22.25 -24.78
C ASN A 420 0.91 -22.57 -23.38
N LEU A 421 1.16 -21.66 -22.44
CA LEU A 421 0.36 -21.59 -21.22
C LEU A 421 -0.79 -20.60 -21.43
N LEU A 422 -2.01 -21.01 -21.11
CA LEU A 422 -3.19 -20.14 -21.12
C LEU A 422 -3.49 -19.73 -19.68
N VAL A 423 -3.12 -18.50 -19.33
CA VAL A 423 -3.07 -17.99 -17.96
C VAL A 423 -4.36 -17.25 -17.57
N ASP A 424 -4.90 -17.56 -16.39
CA ASP A 424 -6.07 -16.90 -15.78
C ASP A 424 -5.81 -16.58 -14.29
N VAL A 425 -6.35 -15.47 -13.77
CA VAL A 425 -6.13 -15.06 -12.37
C VAL A 425 -6.93 -15.96 -11.43
N VAL A 426 -8.22 -16.13 -11.66
CA VAL A 426 -9.08 -16.90 -10.76
C VAL A 426 -10.21 -17.59 -11.52
N GLY A 427 -10.39 -18.88 -11.27
CA GLY A 427 -11.36 -19.64 -12.04
C GLY A 427 -11.50 -21.09 -11.60
N THR A 428 -12.61 -21.70 -11.99
CA THR A 428 -12.79 -23.16 -11.89
C THR A 428 -11.98 -23.94 -12.92
N GLY A 429 -11.40 -23.25 -13.91
CA GLY A 429 -10.70 -23.86 -15.05
C GLY A 429 -11.60 -24.56 -16.09
N LYS A 430 -12.84 -24.90 -15.75
CA LYS A 430 -13.80 -25.62 -16.61
C LYS A 430 -13.91 -25.03 -18.02
N SER A 431 -14.08 -23.71 -18.14
CA SER A 431 -14.26 -23.06 -19.44
C SER A 431 -13.00 -23.13 -20.31
N LEU A 432 -11.82 -22.97 -19.69
CA LEU A 432 -10.55 -22.99 -20.43
C LEU A 432 -10.21 -24.41 -20.86
N ALA A 433 -10.40 -25.40 -19.97
CA ALA A 433 -10.21 -26.81 -20.30
C ALA A 433 -11.14 -27.25 -21.43
N HIS A 434 -12.43 -26.92 -21.33
CA HIS A 434 -13.41 -27.21 -22.38
C HIS A 434 -13.02 -26.58 -23.73
N PHE A 435 -12.59 -25.32 -23.72
CA PHE A 435 -12.18 -24.62 -24.94
C PHE A 435 -10.96 -25.29 -25.59
N VAL A 436 -9.94 -25.66 -24.80
CA VAL A 436 -8.75 -26.36 -25.29
C VAL A 436 -9.09 -27.75 -25.84
N GLU A 437 -10.00 -28.47 -25.17
CA GLU A 437 -10.45 -29.79 -25.59
C GLU A 437 -11.25 -29.75 -26.89
N ASN A 438 -12.22 -28.85 -27.01
CA ASN A 438 -13.03 -28.69 -28.22
C ASN A 438 -12.17 -28.38 -29.46
N LEU A 439 -11.10 -27.61 -29.29
CA LEU A 439 -10.19 -27.24 -30.37
C LEU A 439 -9.11 -28.30 -30.66
N ASN A 440 -9.09 -29.40 -29.89
CA ASN A 440 -8.06 -30.45 -29.92
C ASN A 440 -6.64 -29.89 -29.75
N LEU A 441 -6.43 -29.03 -28.75
CA LEU A 441 -5.18 -28.30 -28.50
C LEU A 441 -4.44 -28.75 -27.23
N GLN A 442 -4.82 -29.85 -26.60
CA GLN A 442 -4.29 -30.31 -25.30
C GLN A 442 -2.76 -30.47 -25.29
N ASP A 443 -2.15 -30.91 -26.40
CA ASP A 443 -0.69 -31.06 -26.53
C ASP A 443 0.05 -29.73 -26.77
N ARG A 444 -0.68 -28.65 -27.08
CA ARG A 444 -0.14 -27.33 -27.46
C ARG A 444 -0.53 -26.21 -26.52
N VAL A 445 -1.59 -26.37 -25.72
CA VAL A 445 -2.11 -25.33 -24.82
C VAL A 445 -2.43 -25.97 -23.49
N ARG A 446 -1.83 -25.45 -22.42
CA ARG A 446 -2.11 -25.88 -21.05
C ARG A 446 -2.69 -24.71 -20.24
N PRO A 447 -3.92 -24.83 -19.73
CA PRO A 447 -4.45 -23.84 -18.79
C PRO A 447 -3.59 -23.76 -17.52
N CYS A 448 -3.31 -22.55 -17.06
CA CYS A 448 -2.55 -22.26 -15.84
C CYS A 448 -3.26 -21.17 -15.04
N ILE A 449 -3.67 -21.47 -13.80
CA ILE A 449 -4.54 -20.59 -13.01
C ILE A 449 -3.84 -20.22 -11.72
N LEU A 450 -3.84 -18.93 -11.36
CA LEU A 450 -3.25 -18.51 -10.08
C LEU A 450 -4.03 -19.10 -8.90
N VAL A 451 -5.37 -18.97 -8.92
CA VAL A 451 -6.25 -19.54 -7.89
C VAL A 451 -7.36 -20.36 -8.53
N ALA A 452 -7.27 -21.68 -8.38
CA ALA A 452 -8.24 -22.64 -8.90
C ALA A 452 -9.21 -23.15 -7.82
N ASP A 453 -10.41 -23.57 -8.26
CA ASP A 453 -11.36 -24.30 -7.41
C ASP A 453 -10.96 -25.79 -7.31
N PRO A 454 -10.76 -26.34 -6.09
CA PRO A 454 -10.36 -27.74 -5.90
C PRO A 454 -11.43 -28.75 -6.34
N TYR A 455 -12.71 -28.37 -6.37
CA TYR A 455 -13.83 -29.29 -6.60
C TYR A 455 -14.40 -29.22 -8.02
N ALA A 456 -13.80 -28.40 -8.89
CA ALA A 456 -14.39 -28.07 -10.19
C ALA A 456 -13.54 -28.53 -11.38
N VAL A 457 -12.39 -29.14 -11.18
CA VAL A 457 -11.55 -29.63 -12.29
C VAL A 457 -12.26 -30.82 -12.96
N PRO A 458 -12.56 -30.76 -14.27
CA PRO A 458 -13.13 -31.90 -15.00
C PRO A 458 -12.20 -33.12 -14.91
N GLU A 459 -12.77 -34.31 -14.75
CA GLU A 459 -12.00 -35.55 -14.68
C GLU A 459 -11.15 -35.73 -15.95
N GLY A 460 -9.83 -35.87 -15.80
CA GLY A 460 -8.87 -35.98 -16.92
C GLY A 460 -8.35 -34.66 -17.48
N ALA A 461 -8.87 -33.50 -17.08
CA ALA A 461 -8.35 -32.20 -17.53
C ALA A 461 -7.01 -31.87 -16.84
N VAL A 462 -5.99 -31.53 -17.64
CA VAL A 462 -4.68 -31.08 -17.12
C VAL A 462 -4.68 -29.57 -16.99
N ILE A 463 -4.83 -29.08 -15.76
CA ILE A 463 -4.76 -27.66 -15.41
C ILE A 463 -3.63 -27.47 -14.39
N GLU A 464 -2.72 -26.55 -14.67
CA GLU A 464 -1.73 -26.10 -13.69
C GLU A 464 -2.40 -25.09 -12.76
N ALA A 465 -2.19 -25.21 -11.45
CA ALA A 465 -2.71 -24.24 -10.48
C ALA A 465 -1.69 -23.94 -9.39
N LEU A 466 -1.42 -22.66 -9.12
CA LEU A 466 -0.58 -22.28 -7.97
C LEU A 466 -1.33 -22.60 -6.68
N LEU A 467 -2.58 -22.15 -6.56
CA LEU A 467 -3.41 -22.36 -5.38
C LEU A 467 -4.69 -23.11 -5.71
N GLN A 468 -5.13 -23.95 -4.77
CA GLN A 468 -6.44 -24.59 -4.78
C GLN A 468 -7.23 -24.12 -3.55
N LYS A 469 -8.20 -23.25 -3.76
CA LYS A 469 -8.96 -22.59 -2.68
C LYS A 469 -10.45 -22.57 -2.94
N ASN A 470 -11.25 -22.40 -1.89
CA ASN A 470 -12.70 -22.27 -1.99
C ASN A 470 -13.06 -21.06 -2.87
N PHE A 471 -13.42 -21.32 -4.12
CA PHE A 471 -13.54 -20.31 -5.16
C PHE A 471 -14.49 -19.15 -4.81
N PRO A 472 -15.74 -19.39 -4.34
CA PRO A 472 -16.62 -18.32 -3.88
C PRO A 472 -16.02 -17.34 -2.86
N HIS A 473 -15.07 -17.80 -2.03
CA HIS A 473 -14.55 -17.00 -0.92
C HIS A 473 -13.50 -15.96 -1.34
N TYR A 474 -12.66 -16.29 -2.34
CA TYR A 474 -11.53 -15.43 -2.75
C TYR A 474 -11.77 -14.71 -4.08
N ARG A 475 -12.58 -15.32 -4.97
CA ARG A 475 -12.76 -14.87 -6.36
C ARG A 475 -13.07 -13.38 -6.47
N ILE A 476 -14.07 -12.91 -5.74
CA ILE A 476 -14.57 -11.54 -5.89
C ILE A 476 -13.53 -10.48 -5.52
N PHE A 477 -12.65 -10.78 -4.55
CA PHE A 477 -11.57 -9.88 -4.15
C PHE A 477 -10.47 -9.86 -5.20
N LEU A 478 -10.09 -11.03 -5.75
CA LEU A 478 -9.08 -11.11 -6.80
C LEU A 478 -9.56 -10.44 -8.10
N GLU A 479 -10.79 -10.67 -8.52
CA GLU A 479 -11.41 -9.98 -9.65
C GLU A 479 -11.48 -8.46 -9.38
N GLY A 480 -11.87 -8.03 -8.17
CA GLY A 480 -11.94 -6.62 -7.81
C GLY A 480 -10.58 -5.91 -7.76
N LEU A 481 -9.52 -6.59 -7.32
CA LEU A 481 -8.15 -6.06 -7.25
C LEU A 481 -7.45 -6.04 -8.63
N ASN A 482 -7.91 -6.88 -9.57
CA ASN A 482 -7.41 -6.91 -10.94
C ASN A 482 -8.34 -6.21 -11.95
N ALA A 483 -9.47 -5.69 -11.50
CA ALA A 483 -10.47 -5.04 -12.33
C ALA A 483 -9.87 -4.04 -13.31
N SER A 484 -10.28 -4.14 -14.58
CA SER A 484 -9.90 -3.21 -15.64
C SER A 484 -11.09 -2.39 -16.11
N LEU A 485 -10.81 -1.17 -16.59
CA LEU A 485 -11.80 -0.38 -17.33
C LEU A 485 -11.95 -0.86 -18.78
N ASP A 486 -11.08 -1.78 -19.23
CA ASP A 486 -11.18 -2.44 -20.53
C ASP A 486 -12.44 -3.30 -20.57
N GLY A 487 -13.13 -3.28 -21.72
CA GLY A 487 -14.34 -4.07 -21.91
C GLY A 487 -14.08 -5.59 -21.88
N SER A 488 -15.11 -6.34 -21.51
CA SER A 488 -15.10 -7.81 -21.53
C SER A 488 -15.36 -8.32 -22.94
N ALA A 489 -14.58 -9.30 -23.41
CA ALA A 489 -14.78 -9.93 -24.72
C ALA A 489 -16.13 -10.69 -24.79
N VAL A 490 -16.90 -10.49 -25.85
CA VAL A 490 -18.26 -11.03 -25.99
C VAL A 490 -18.36 -12.06 -27.12
N THR A 491 -18.03 -11.65 -28.34
CA THR A 491 -18.14 -12.46 -29.56
C THR A 491 -17.07 -12.01 -30.57
N ALA A 492 -16.91 -12.76 -31.65
CA ALA A 492 -15.98 -12.46 -32.74
C ALA A 492 -16.76 -12.22 -34.04
N ILE A 493 -16.33 -11.24 -34.83
CA ILE A 493 -16.90 -10.96 -36.16
C ILE A 493 -15.80 -10.96 -37.23
N PRO A 494 -16.13 -11.35 -38.47
CA PRO A 494 -15.19 -11.23 -39.58
C PRO A 494 -14.99 -9.75 -39.93
N GLU A 495 -13.74 -9.38 -40.24
CA GLU A 495 -13.36 -8.04 -40.70
C GLU A 495 -12.46 -8.17 -41.94
N SER A 496 -12.30 -7.09 -42.71
CA SER A 496 -11.65 -7.13 -44.03
C SER A 496 -10.22 -7.68 -44.04
N ASN A 497 -9.51 -7.67 -42.90
CA ASN A 497 -8.16 -8.22 -42.72
C ASN A 497 -8.03 -9.19 -41.52
N GLY A 498 -9.10 -9.89 -41.11
CA GLY A 498 -9.02 -10.90 -40.05
C GLY A 498 -10.27 -11.01 -39.20
N THR A 499 -10.09 -11.25 -37.90
CA THR A 499 -11.17 -11.33 -36.92
C THR A 499 -11.08 -10.15 -35.96
N ARG A 500 -12.21 -9.46 -35.75
CA ARG A 500 -12.36 -8.46 -34.68
C ARG A 500 -13.13 -9.05 -33.51
N ILE A 501 -12.58 -8.91 -32.31
CA ILE A 501 -13.27 -9.28 -31.07
C ILE A 501 -14.08 -8.09 -30.59
N LEU A 502 -15.37 -8.31 -30.38
CA LEU A 502 -16.29 -7.33 -29.86
C LEU A 502 -16.32 -7.39 -28.34
N THR A 503 -16.29 -6.23 -27.70
CA THR A 503 -16.26 -6.11 -26.24
C THR A 503 -17.48 -5.35 -25.72
N GLN A 504 -17.95 -5.73 -24.53
CA GLN A 504 -18.91 -4.94 -23.76
C GLN A 504 -18.15 -4.11 -22.71
N PRO A 505 -18.48 -2.83 -22.48
CA PRO A 505 -17.89 -2.05 -21.41
C PRO A 505 -18.19 -2.66 -20.03
N ASN A 506 -17.27 -2.50 -19.08
CA ASN A 506 -17.55 -2.83 -17.69
C ASN A 506 -18.36 -1.70 -17.03
N GLU A 507 -19.43 -2.07 -16.34
CA GLU A 507 -20.38 -1.15 -15.70
C GLU A 507 -19.97 -0.88 -14.25
N PHE A 508 -18.94 -0.04 -14.08
CA PHE A 508 -18.53 0.46 -12.77
C PHE A 508 -19.09 1.87 -12.51
N ASP A 509 -19.52 2.13 -11.27
CA ASP A 509 -19.84 3.48 -10.83
C ASP A 509 -18.59 4.40 -10.79
N ALA A 510 -18.80 5.71 -10.63
CA ALA A 510 -17.72 6.69 -10.64
C ALA A 510 -16.69 6.46 -9.50
N PHE A 511 -17.12 5.94 -8.36
CA PHE A 511 -16.25 5.73 -7.21
C PHE A 511 -15.35 4.50 -7.41
N MET A 512 -15.91 3.40 -7.89
CA MET A 512 -15.16 2.20 -8.26
C MET A 512 -14.16 2.49 -9.38
N ARG A 513 -14.54 3.29 -10.39
CA ARG A 513 -13.60 3.76 -11.42
C ARG A 513 -12.41 4.50 -10.80
N SER A 514 -12.66 5.35 -9.80
CA SER A 514 -11.60 6.06 -9.08
C SER A 514 -10.67 5.09 -8.33
N ILE A 515 -11.22 4.06 -7.67
CA ILE A 515 -10.42 3.00 -7.04
C ILE A 515 -9.54 2.30 -8.09
N ILE A 516 -10.11 1.87 -9.21
CA ILE A 516 -9.36 1.17 -10.29
C ILE A 516 -8.22 2.03 -10.82
N VAL A 517 -8.44 3.33 -11.03
CA VAL A 517 -7.39 4.26 -11.49
C VAL A 517 -6.23 4.32 -10.49
N GLU A 518 -6.52 4.43 -9.20
CA GLU A 518 -5.48 4.49 -8.15
C GLU A 518 -4.72 3.15 -7.99
N LEU A 519 -5.43 2.01 -8.07
CA LEU A 519 -4.83 0.68 -8.03
C LEU A 519 -3.83 0.50 -9.19
N ARG A 520 -4.24 0.89 -10.40
CA ARG A 520 -3.41 0.79 -11.61
C ARG A 520 -2.24 1.76 -11.57
N SER A 521 -2.46 3.00 -11.12
CA SER A 521 -1.38 3.99 -10.92
C SER A 521 -0.33 3.48 -9.93
N THR A 522 -0.74 2.87 -8.83
CA THR A 522 0.19 2.28 -7.85
C THR A 522 0.99 1.11 -8.44
N PHE A 523 0.33 0.22 -9.20
CA PHE A 523 1.02 -0.87 -9.91
C PHE A 523 2.06 -0.34 -10.91
N GLU A 524 1.72 0.72 -11.63
CA GLU A 524 2.60 1.36 -12.62
C GLU A 524 3.83 2.02 -12.02
N GLN A 525 3.69 2.56 -10.81
CA GLN A 525 4.83 3.08 -10.06
C GLN A 525 5.68 1.96 -9.45
N PHE A 526 5.09 0.79 -9.20
CA PHE A 526 5.78 -0.39 -8.70
C PHE A 526 6.61 -1.08 -9.79
N LEU A 527 6.04 -1.31 -10.98
CA LEU A 527 6.62 -2.20 -11.99
C LEU A 527 8.06 -1.85 -12.40
N PRO A 528 8.43 -0.58 -12.69
CA PRO A 528 9.80 -0.21 -13.06
C PRO A 528 10.83 -0.46 -11.96
N ARG A 529 10.41 -0.63 -10.71
CA ARG A 529 11.32 -0.90 -9.58
C ARG A 529 11.97 -2.26 -9.69
N LEU A 530 11.30 -3.20 -10.35
CA LEU A 530 11.86 -4.54 -10.55
C LEU A 530 13.15 -4.48 -11.37
N ASP A 531 13.26 -3.53 -12.31
CA ASP A 531 14.46 -3.34 -13.12
C ASP A 531 15.68 -2.82 -12.33
N SER A 532 15.48 -2.36 -11.08
CA SER A 532 16.57 -1.84 -10.24
C SER A 532 17.45 -2.93 -9.62
N PHE A 533 17.05 -4.21 -9.73
CA PHE A 533 17.81 -5.34 -9.22
C PHE A 533 17.94 -6.47 -10.24
N ALA A 534 18.84 -7.42 -9.96
CA ALA A 534 19.03 -8.59 -10.79
C ALA A 534 17.95 -9.65 -10.50
N PRO A 535 17.49 -10.40 -11.51
CA PRO A 535 16.71 -11.62 -11.28
C PRO A 535 17.38 -12.53 -10.24
N PRO A 536 16.59 -13.29 -9.47
CA PRO A 536 17.14 -14.25 -8.52
C PRO A 536 17.99 -15.28 -9.27
N LYS A 537 19.17 -15.62 -8.72
CA LYS A 537 20.09 -16.61 -9.31
C LYS A 537 19.48 -18.02 -9.31
N GLU A 538 18.77 -18.34 -8.23
CA GLU A 538 18.06 -19.59 -8.04
C GLU A 538 16.58 -19.28 -7.81
N LEU A 539 15.71 -19.99 -8.51
CA LEU A 539 14.27 -19.82 -8.34
C LEU A 539 13.78 -20.61 -7.13
N PRO A 540 12.80 -20.09 -6.37
CA PRO A 540 12.17 -20.88 -5.32
C PRO A 540 11.51 -22.13 -5.92
N SER A 541 11.50 -23.22 -5.16
CA SER A 541 10.83 -24.45 -5.58
C SER A 541 9.31 -24.24 -5.72
N LEU A 542 8.64 -25.08 -6.53
CA LEU A 542 7.17 -25.07 -6.67
C LEU A 542 6.47 -25.14 -5.30
N ALA A 543 6.92 -26.01 -4.40
CA ALA A 543 6.35 -26.15 -3.07
C ALA A 543 6.54 -24.88 -2.21
N ALA A 544 7.69 -24.22 -2.31
CA ALA A 544 7.95 -22.97 -1.59
C ALA A 544 7.07 -21.82 -2.12
N LEU A 545 6.91 -21.71 -3.44
CA LEU A 545 6.01 -20.73 -4.05
C LEU A 545 4.56 -20.95 -3.63
N GLN A 546 4.10 -22.21 -3.63
CA GLN A 546 2.75 -22.57 -3.20
C GLN A 546 2.53 -22.22 -1.73
N ALA A 547 3.43 -22.63 -0.84
CA ALA A 547 3.33 -22.33 0.59
C ALA A 547 3.28 -20.81 0.85
N ALA A 548 4.17 -20.05 0.22
CA ALA A 548 4.18 -18.59 0.33
C ALA A 548 2.89 -17.95 -0.18
N ALA A 549 2.37 -18.41 -1.32
CA ALA A 549 1.13 -17.89 -1.90
C ALA A 549 -0.08 -18.26 -1.02
N ASP A 550 -0.05 -19.44 -0.39
CA ASP A 550 -1.08 -19.91 0.53
C ASP A 550 -1.17 -19.00 1.76
N GLU A 551 -0.02 -18.71 2.38
CA GLU A 551 0.04 -17.80 3.53
C GLU A 551 -0.45 -16.38 3.17
N ILE A 552 -0.13 -15.89 1.97
CA ILE A 552 -0.56 -14.54 1.55
C ILE A 552 -2.06 -14.49 1.27
N ILE A 553 -2.62 -15.48 0.56
CA ILE A 553 -4.03 -15.44 0.19
C ILE A 553 -4.96 -15.55 1.41
N GLU A 554 -4.53 -16.24 2.47
CA GLU A 554 -5.28 -16.35 3.73
C GLU A 554 -5.42 -15.03 4.50
N MET A 555 -4.73 -13.97 4.06
CA MET A 555 -4.95 -12.63 4.62
C MET A 555 -6.18 -11.92 4.04
N ILE A 556 -6.70 -12.35 2.88
CA ILE A 556 -7.85 -11.71 2.21
C ILE A 556 -9.12 -11.71 3.08
N PRO A 557 -9.55 -12.82 3.72
CA PRO A 557 -10.81 -12.87 4.46
C PRO A 557 -10.87 -11.83 5.58
N ALA A 558 -9.75 -11.59 6.27
CA ALA A 558 -9.64 -10.57 7.31
C ALA A 558 -9.78 -9.13 6.78
N GLN A 559 -9.63 -8.91 5.47
CA GLN A 559 -9.82 -7.63 4.79
C GLN A 559 -11.23 -7.45 4.22
N GLY A 560 -12.15 -8.43 4.36
CA GLY A 560 -13.46 -8.42 3.69
C GLY A 560 -14.24 -7.12 3.88
N MET A 561 -14.32 -6.61 5.11
CA MET A 561 -14.99 -5.33 5.42
C MET A 561 -14.28 -4.13 4.79
N LYS A 562 -12.95 -4.12 4.81
CA LYS A 562 -12.13 -3.06 4.20
C LYS A 562 -12.24 -3.03 2.68
N LEU A 563 -12.57 -4.16 2.07
CA LEU A 563 -12.74 -4.36 0.63
C LEU A 563 -14.21 -4.48 0.21
N ALA A 564 -15.17 -4.15 1.08
CA ALA A 564 -16.60 -4.30 0.81
C ALA A 564 -17.05 -3.54 -0.44
N THR A 565 -16.44 -2.39 -0.74
CA THR A 565 -16.73 -1.65 -1.98
C THR A 565 -16.31 -2.44 -3.24
N LEU A 566 -15.13 -3.07 -3.23
CA LEU A 566 -14.72 -3.95 -4.33
C LEU A 566 -15.68 -5.13 -4.46
N TYR A 567 -16.03 -5.77 -3.33
CA TYR A 567 -16.96 -6.90 -3.29
C TYR A 567 -18.32 -6.57 -3.93
N TYR A 568 -18.95 -5.47 -3.50
CA TYR A 568 -20.28 -5.09 -3.97
C TYR A 568 -20.29 -4.68 -5.45
N GLN A 569 -19.34 -3.83 -5.85
CA GLN A 569 -19.28 -3.30 -7.22
C GLN A 569 -18.91 -4.38 -8.22
N GLN A 570 -17.97 -5.27 -7.86
CA GLN A 570 -17.63 -6.40 -8.70
C GLN A 570 -18.81 -7.37 -8.81
N GLY A 571 -19.56 -7.60 -7.73
CA GLY A 571 -20.75 -8.46 -7.74
C GLY A 571 -21.82 -7.99 -8.73
N ASN A 572 -22.04 -6.67 -8.80
CA ASN A 572 -22.98 -6.06 -9.75
C ASN A 572 -22.48 -6.14 -11.21
N ASN A 573 -21.17 -6.06 -11.43
CA ASN A 573 -20.55 -6.10 -12.76
C ASN A 573 -20.44 -7.52 -13.37
N LEU A 574 -20.86 -8.57 -12.67
CA LEU A 574 -20.83 -9.97 -13.15
C LEU A 574 -21.88 -10.31 -14.24
N ALA A 575 -22.37 -9.33 -15.00
CA ALA A 575 -23.27 -9.58 -16.12
C ALA A 575 -22.57 -10.49 -17.16
N ARG A 576 -23.25 -11.58 -17.56
CA ARG A 576 -22.76 -12.42 -18.66
C ARG A 576 -22.61 -11.56 -19.92
N GLY A 577 -21.56 -11.83 -20.69
CA GLY A 577 -21.36 -11.25 -22.03
C GLY A 577 -22.65 -11.27 -22.83
N ASN A 578 -23.13 -10.10 -23.26
CA ASN A 578 -24.38 -9.96 -24.00
C ASN A 578 -24.12 -9.21 -25.31
N VAL A 579 -24.41 -9.85 -26.44
CA VAL A 579 -24.23 -9.28 -27.78
C VAL A 579 -24.99 -7.96 -27.94
N ASN A 580 -26.12 -7.79 -27.25
CA ASN A 580 -26.89 -6.55 -27.27
C ASN A 580 -26.19 -5.37 -26.57
N ASN A 581 -25.20 -5.65 -25.72
CA ASN A 581 -24.45 -4.64 -24.95
C ASN A 581 -23.07 -4.35 -25.58
N VAL A 582 -22.80 -4.92 -26.75
CA VAL A 582 -21.56 -4.68 -27.49
C VAL A 582 -21.53 -3.24 -27.99
N VAL A 583 -20.41 -2.56 -27.75
CA VAL A 583 -20.14 -1.27 -28.39
C VAL A 583 -19.53 -1.56 -29.77
N VAL A 584 -20.31 -1.31 -30.83
CA VAL A 584 -19.80 -1.26 -32.19
C VAL A 584 -19.20 0.13 -32.39
N ALA A 585 -17.91 0.27 -32.05
CA ALA A 585 -17.14 1.48 -32.36
C ALA A 585 -16.76 1.52 -33.85
#